data_AF-A0A430RVU5-F1
#
_entry.id   AF-A0A430RVU5-F1
#
_cell.length_a   1.000
_cell.length_b   1.000
_cell.length_c   1.000
_cell.angle_alpha   90.00
_cell.angle_beta   90.00
_cell.angle_gamma   90.00
#
_symmetry.space_group_name_H-M   'P 1'
#
loop_
_entity.id
_entity.type
_entity.pdbx_description
1 polymer ?
#
loop_
_entity_poly.entity_id
_entity_poly.type
_entity_poly.pdbx_seq_one_letter_code
_entity_poly.pdbx_strand_id
1 'polypeptide(L)' 'MGKKAEPTTPPARPMSLEEWARNAGLSVVALRAMQLRYRDDRATADEWMQRYTRMMAETAREWRGGW' A
#
# COMPACT_ATOMS: atom_id res chain seq x y z
N MET A 1 4.82 -2.42 -42.09
CA MET A 1 5.47 -2.91 -40.85
C MET A 1 5.03 -2.02 -39.69
N GLY A 2 4.13 -2.51 -38.84
CA GLY A 2 3.58 -1.75 -37.71
C GLY A 2 4.48 -1.88 -36.48
N LYS A 3 5.10 -0.76 -36.07
CA LYS A 3 5.77 -0.65 -34.78
C LYS A 3 4.70 -0.63 -33.69
N LYS A 4 4.53 -1.72 -32.94
CA LYS A 4 3.75 -1.73 -31.71
C LYS A 4 4.55 -0.93 -30.68
N ALA A 5 4.06 0.26 -30.34
CA ALA A 5 4.59 1.02 -29.22
C ALA A 5 4.37 0.19 -27.95
N GLU A 6 5.44 -0.31 -27.38
CA GLU A 6 5.43 -0.90 -26.04
C GLU A 6 4.95 0.21 -25.08
N PRO A 7 3.95 -0.06 -24.21
CA PRO A 7 3.55 0.92 -23.22
C PRO A 7 4.67 1.01 -22.19
N THR A 8 5.62 1.91 -22.39
CA THR A 8 6.61 2.28 -21.38
C THR A 8 5.83 2.94 -20.25
N THR A 9 5.43 2.14 -19.25
CA THR A 9 4.84 2.66 -18.03
C THR A 9 5.87 3.65 -17.46
N PRO A 10 5.54 4.95 -17.32
CA PRO A 10 6.48 5.91 -16.77
C PRO A 10 6.93 5.39 -15.40
N PRO A 11 8.21 5.59 -15.01
CA PRO A 11 8.66 5.18 -13.69
C PRO A 11 7.71 5.82 -12.68
N ALA A 12 7.02 4.97 -11.92
CA ALA A 12 6.11 5.43 -10.88
C ALA A 12 6.92 6.36 -9.99
N ARG A 13 6.54 7.64 -9.94
CA ARG A 13 7.20 8.59 -9.04
C ARG A 13 7.12 7.98 -7.64
N PRO A 14 8.18 8.04 -6.83
CA PRO A 14 8.13 7.57 -5.45
C PRO A 14 7.03 8.36 -4.74
N MET A 15 5.90 7.68 -4.52
CA MET A 15 4.73 8.24 -3.86
C MET A 15 5.04 8.36 -2.37
N SER A 16 4.72 9.50 -1.77
CA SER A 16 4.87 9.66 -0.32
C SER A 16 3.86 8.77 0.42
N LEU A 17 4.20 8.37 1.64
CA LEU A 17 3.31 7.55 2.48
C LEU A 17 1.93 8.20 2.65
N GLU A 18 1.88 9.53 2.80
CA GLU A 18 0.64 10.29 2.93
C GLU A 18 -0.21 10.26 1.65
N GLU A 19 0.43 10.38 0.49
CA GLU A 19 -0.25 10.35 -0.80
C GLU A 19 -0.78 8.95 -1.11
N TRP A 20 0.00 7.91 -0.77
CA TRP A 20 -0.46 6.52 -0.83
C TRP A 20 -1.65 6.28 0.09
N ALA A 21 -1.58 6.74 1.34
CA ALA A 21 -2.66 6.54 2.30
C ALA A 21 -3.97 7.20 1.83
N ARG A 22 -3.88 8.40 1.25
CA ARG A 22 -5.05 9.06 0.63
C ARG A 22 -5.63 8.24 -0.52
N ASN A 23 -4.78 7.75 -1.43
CA ASN A 23 -5.23 6.91 -2.55
C ASN A 23 -5.83 5.58 -2.09
N ALA A 24 -5.33 5.00 -1.00
CA ALA A 24 -5.86 3.78 -0.41
C ALA A 24 -7.16 3.99 0.39
N GLY A 25 -7.65 5.24 0.50
CA GLY A 25 -8.81 5.57 1.32
C GLY A 25 -8.58 5.40 2.82
N LEU A 26 -7.31 5.36 3.25
CA LEU A 26 -6.95 5.23 4.65
C LEU A 26 -7.27 6.53 5.40
N SER A 27 -7.90 6.40 6.56
CA SER A 27 -8.10 7.54 7.45
C SER A 27 -6.76 7.98 8.05
N VAL A 28 -6.66 9.28 8.38
CA VAL A 28 -5.48 9.86 9.07
C VAL A 28 -5.18 9.10 10.37
N VAL A 29 -6.21 8.58 11.04
CA VAL A 29 -6.08 7.77 12.26
C VAL A 29 -5.41 6.43 11.96
N ALA A 30 -5.82 5.73 10.89
CA ALA A 30 -5.20 4.47 10.49
C ALA A 30 -3.73 4.67 10.10
N LEU A 31 -3.42 5.74 9.38
CA LEU A 31 -2.05 6.12 9.03
C LEU A 31 -1.21 6.40 10.30
N ARG A 32 -1.74 7.16 11.25
CA ARG A 32 -1.06 7.44 12.52
C ARG A 32 -0.84 6.18 13.36
N ALA A 33 -1.82 5.30 13.45
CA ALA A 33 -1.72 4.03 14.16
C ALA A 33 -0.63 3.14 13.55
N MET A 34 -0.53 3.11 12.22
CA MET A 34 0.55 2.44 11.51
C MET A 34 1.90 3.08 11.83
N GLN A 35 2.06 4.40 11.66
CA GLN A 35 3.30 5.10 12.00
C GLN A 35 3.75 4.86 13.43
N LEU A 36 2.82 4.75 14.39
CA LEU A 36 3.14 4.43 15.78
C LEU A 36 3.60 2.98 15.95
N ARG A 37 2.90 2.02 15.34
CA ARG A 37 3.22 0.58 15.42
C ARG A 37 4.59 0.25 14.81
N TYR A 38 5.03 1.04 13.84
CA TYR A 38 6.27 0.81 13.10
C TYR A 38 7.17 2.05 13.14
N ARG A 39 7.15 2.78 14.26
CA ARG A 39 7.91 4.03 14.48
C ARG A 39 9.41 3.90 14.21
N ASP A 40 9.99 2.74 14.53
CA ASP A 40 11.41 2.44 14.32
C ASP A 40 11.69 1.75 12.99
N ASP A 41 10.67 1.58 12.16
CA ASP A 41 10.76 0.90 10.88
C ASP A 41 11.11 1.90 9.78
N ARG A 42 12.26 1.71 9.14
CA ARG A 42 12.69 2.50 7.98
C ARG A 42 11.97 2.10 6.69
N ALA A 43 10.85 1.40 6.79
CA ALA A 43 10.07 0.94 5.66
C ALA A 43 9.69 2.11 4.74
N THR A 44 10.01 1.93 3.47
CA THR A 44 9.57 2.76 2.35
C THR A 44 8.06 2.62 2.13
N ALA A 45 7.46 3.57 1.40
CA ALA A 45 6.02 3.54 1.12
C ALA A 45 5.57 2.23 0.41
N ASP A 46 6.43 1.62 -0.40
CA ASP A 46 6.16 0.35 -1.09
C ASP A 46 6.11 -0.82 -0.11
N GLU A 47 7.07 -0.89 0.82
CA GLU A 47 7.08 -1.91 1.88
C GLU A 47 5.85 -1.78 2.78
N TRP A 48 5.41 -0.56 3.03
CA TRP A 48 4.15 -0.29 3.74
C TRP A 48 2.92 -0.79 3.00
N MET A 49 2.85 -0.56 1.69
CA MET A 49 1.79 -1.08 0.85
C MET A 49 1.74 -2.61 0.92
N GLN A 50 2.88 -3.29 0.75
CA GLN A 50 2.95 -4.76 0.80
C GLN A 50 2.48 -5.31 2.16
N ARG A 51 2.93 -4.68 3.26
CA ARG A 51 2.51 -5.05 4.62
C ARG A 51 1.01 -4.83 4.83
N TYR A 52 0.47 -3.71 4.34
CA TYR A 52 -0.96 -3.41 4.44
C TYR A 52 -1.81 -4.39 3.63
N THR A 53 -1.44 -4.67 2.38
CA THR A 53 -2.13 -5.66 1.54
C THR A 53 -2.12 -7.03 2.19
N ARG A 54 -1.00 -7.44 2.78
CA ARG A 54 -0.91 -8.70 3.53
C ARG A 54 -1.85 -8.72 4.73
N MET A 55 -1.82 -7.67 5.56
CA MET A 55 -2.70 -7.54 6.73
C MET A 55 -4.18 -7.61 6.32
N MET A 56 -4.59 -6.87 5.28
CA MET A 56 -5.96 -6.91 4.78
C MET A 56 -6.36 -8.29 4.24
N ALA A 57 -5.44 -9.00 3.57
CA ALA A 57 -5.69 -10.35 3.11
C ALA A 57 -5.82 -11.36 4.26
N GLU A 58 -5.04 -11.20 5.34
CA GLU A 58 -5.15 -11.99 6.57
C GLU A 58 -6.47 -11.71 7.28
N THR A 59 -6.79 -10.43 7.54
CA THR A 59 -8.08 -10.02 8.12
C THR A 59 -9.26 -10.51 7.28
N ALA A 60 -9.20 -10.39 5.95
CA ALA A 60 -10.27 -10.86 5.07
C ALA A 60 -10.44 -12.39 5.12
N ARG A 61 -9.37 -13.15 5.35
CA ARG A 61 -9.44 -14.60 5.58
C ARG A 61 -10.06 -14.93 6.92
N GLU A 62 -9.67 -14.23 7.99
CA GLU A 62 -10.27 -14.38 9.32
C GLU A 62 -11.78 -14.09 9.30
N TRP A 63 -12.19 -13.03 8.61
CA TRP A 63 -13.60 -12.69 8.43
C TRP A 63 -14.38 -13.72 7.61
N ARG A 64 -13.72 -14.44 6.68
CA ARG A 64 -14.35 -15.51 5.89
C ARG A 64 -14.42 -16.86 6.62
N GLY A 65 -13.62 -17.06 7.68
CA GLY A 65 -13.58 -18.30 8.46
C GLY A 65 -14.45 -18.28 9.73
N GLY A 66 -15.13 -17.16 10.03
CA GLY A 66 -15.90 -16.96 11.25
C GLY A 66 -17.42 -17.17 11.13
N TRP A 67 -17.88 -17.98 10.18
CA TRP A 67 -19.29 -18.40 10.04
C TRP A 67 -19.43 -19.91 10.23
#